data_AF-A0A7V8ZPA1-F1
#
_entry.id   AF-A0A7V8ZPA1-F1
#
_cell.length_a   1.000
_cell.length_b   1.000
_cell.length_c   1.000
_cell.angle_alpha   90.00
_cell.angle_beta   90.00
_cell.angle_gamma   90.00
#
_symmetry.space_group_name_H-M   'P 1'
#
loop_
_entity.id
_entity.type
_entity.pdbx_description
1 polymer ?
#
loop_
_entity_poly.entity_id
_entity_poly.type
_entity_poly.pdbx_seq_one_letter_code
_entity_poly.pdbx_strand_id
1 'polypeptide(L)'
;MPFSKSVTEAENLAALPDTIKQLTAQFVADNLPADASGQAHRVCARFALIAAAGELATYYGITGWQPGEAERAAVTCFKAWLEQRGGAGNQERAAILGSVKAFFETHGDARFTDFSAPDNSRTINRAGFRKTDNGAMRFYVLPESFKNEVCAGFDMRTVARVLIEAGWLEPDSEGKSSVRECLPDIGRTRCYKFTSAMWDA
;
A
#
# COMPACT_ATOMS: atom_id res chain seq x y z
N MET A 1 -3.62 -29.21 13.40
CA MET A 1 -3.63 -30.66 13.09
C MET A 1 -3.27 -30.82 11.62
N PRO A 2 -2.57 -31.89 11.20
CA PRO A 2 -2.21 -32.06 9.78
C PRO A 2 -3.46 -32.23 8.90
N PHE A 3 -3.50 -31.55 7.75
CA PHE A 3 -4.59 -31.58 6.74
C PHE A 3 -5.09 -33.00 6.45
N SER A 4 -4.16 -33.96 6.38
CA SER A 4 -4.44 -35.37 6.06
C SER A 4 -5.44 -36.02 7.04
N LYS A 5 -5.44 -35.67 8.33
CA LYS A 5 -6.36 -36.30 9.31
C LYS A 5 -7.80 -35.79 9.20
N SER A 6 -7.98 -34.52 8.86
CA SER A 6 -9.30 -33.91 8.71
C SER A 6 -9.99 -34.34 7.41
N VAL A 7 -9.22 -34.67 6.37
CA VAL A 7 -9.75 -35.17 5.09
C VAL A 7 -10.21 -36.63 5.20
N THR A 8 -9.54 -37.45 6.00
CA THR A 8 -9.89 -38.88 6.19
C THR A 8 -11.25 -39.12 6.85
N GLU A 9 -11.81 -38.15 7.60
CA GLU A 9 -13.15 -38.26 8.19
C GLU A 9 -14.28 -37.90 7.21
N ALA A 10 -13.96 -37.47 5.99
CA ALA A 10 -14.92 -36.97 5.01
C ALA A 10 -15.59 -38.07 4.15
N GLU A 11 -15.91 -39.22 4.74
CA GLU A 11 -16.73 -40.25 4.06
C GLU A 11 -18.17 -39.75 3.79
N ASN A 12 -18.60 -38.70 4.47
CA ASN A 12 -19.90 -38.08 4.28
C ASN A 12 -19.83 -36.86 3.33
N LEU A 13 -20.32 -37.03 2.10
CA LEU A 13 -20.39 -35.97 1.08
C LEU A 13 -21.09 -34.69 1.59
N ALA A 14 -22.03 -34.82 2.53
CA ALA A 14 -22.74 -33.69 3.13
C ALA A 14 -21.85 -32.82 4.04
N ALA A 15 -20.78 -33.38 4.62
CA ALA A 15 -19.86 -32.67 5.51
C ALA A 15 -18.66 -32.04 4.77
N LEU A 16 -18.48 -32.33 3.48
CA LEU A 16 -17.37 -31.81 2.67
C LEU A 16 -17.30 -30.27 2.64
N PRO A 17 -18.40 -29.52 2.48
CA PRO A 17 -18.32 -28.06 2.44
C PRO A 17 -17.73 -27.45 3.71
N ASP A 18 -18.10 -27.98 4.88
CA ASP A 18 -17.61 -27.48 6.16
C ASP A 18 -16.17 -27.93 6.43
N THR A 19 -15.82 -29.15 5.99
CA THR A 19 -14.43 -29.64 6.02
C THR A 19 -13.52 -28.72 5.18
N ILE A 20 -13.92 -28.39 3.95
CA ILE A 20 -13.17 -27.49 3.07
C ILE A 20 -13.03 -26.09 3.69
N LYS A 21 -14.09 -25.55 4.30
CA LYS A 21 -14.03 -24.25 5.01
C LYS A 21 -13.02 -24.30 6.16
N GLN A 22 -13.04 -25.36 6.96
CA GLN A 22 -12.14 -25.49 8.12
C GLN A 22 -10.68 -25.63 7.68
N LEU A 23 -10.41 -26.48 6.68
CA LEU A 23 -9.09 -26.62 6.08
C LEU A 23 -8.60 -25.30 5.49
N THR A 24 -9.48 -24.58 4.79
CA THR A 24 -9.16 -23.27 4.23
C THR A 24 -8.79 -22.25 5.32
N ALA A 25 -9.58 -22.19 6.40
CA ALA A 25 -9.33 -21.29 7.51
C ALA A 25 -8.01 -21.62 8.23
N GLN A 26 -7.71 -22.90 8.43
CA GLN A 26 -6.46 -23.34 9.04
C GLN A 26 -5.25 -22.96 8.19
N PHE A 27 -5.29 -23.24 6.89
CA PHE A 27 -4.20 -22.86 5.98
C PHE A 27 -3.93 -21.36 5.99
N VAL A 28 -5.00 -20.54 5.97
CA VAL A 28 -4.87 -19.09 6.03
C VAL A 28 -4.25 -18.66 7.36
N ALA A 29 -4.69 -19.22 8.48
CA ALA A 29 -4.13 -18.92 9.80
C ALA A 29 -2.63 -19.27 9.90
N ASP A 30 -2.22 -20.38 9.28
CA ASP A 30 -0.85 -20.90 9.39
C ASP A 30 0.14 -20.21 8.44
N ASN A 31 -0.33 -19.68 7.30
CA ASN A 31 0.55 -19.20 6.23
C ASN A 31 0.45 -17.69 5.96
N LEU A 32 -0.62 -17.02 6.36
CA LEU A 32 -0.81 -15.60 6.09
C LEU A 32 -0.04 -14.76 7.13
N PRO A 33 0.83 -13.82 6.72
CA PRO A 33 1.46 -12.87 7.64
C PRO A 33 0.43 -12.01 8.40
N ALA A 34 0.75 -11.62 9.64
CA ALA A 34 -0.16 -10.84 10.49
C ALA A 34 -0.48 -9.44 9.93
N ASP A 35 0.44 -8.87 9.15
CA ASP A 35 0.34 -7.56 8.49
C ASP A 35 -0.18 -7.66 7.04
N ALA A 36 -0.67 -8.83 6.63
CA ALA A 36 -1.08 -9.07 5.27
C ALA A 36 -2.32 -8.25 4.86
N SER A 37 -2.19 -7.48 3.79
CA SER A 37 -3.31 -6.78 3.14
C SER A 37 -4.48 -7.71 2.77
N GLY A 38 -5.71 -7.18 2.66
CA GLY A 38 -6.89 -7.98 2.25
C GLY A 38 -6.78 -8.67 0.87
N GLN A 39 -5.89 -8.20 -0.01
CA GLN A 39 -5.55 -8.90 -1.25
C GLN A 39 -4.73 -10.17 -1.00
N ALA A 40 -3.73 -10.13 -0.11
CA ALA A 40 -2.98 -11.33 0.30
C ALA A 40 -3.91 -12.37 0.94
N HIS A 41 -4.84 -11.93 1.77
CA HIS A 41 -5.85 -12.83 2.34
C HIS A 41 -6.66 -13.55 1.26
N ARG A 42 -7.14 -12.82 0.23
CA ARG A 42 -7.91 -13.44 -0.88
C ARG A 42 -7.10 -14.44 -1.68
N VAL A 43 -5.81 -14.18 -1.91
CA VAL A 43 -4.94 -15.09 -2.66
C VAL A 43 -4.58 -16.31 -1.82
N CYS A 44 -4.27 -16.12 -0.52
CA CYS A 44 -4.03 -17.21 0.41
C CYS A 44 -5.23 -18.17 0.49
N ALA A 45 -6.46 -17.63 0.58
CA ALA A 45 -7.67 -18.45 0.59
C ALA A 45 -7.86 -19.29 -0.70
N ARG A 46 -7.39 -18.82 -1.86
CA ARG A 46 -7.42 -19.60 -3.10
C ARG A 46 -6.40 -20.74 -3.10
N PHE A 47 -5.18 -20.47 -2.61
CA PHE A 47 -4.17 -21.53 -2.44
C PHE A 47 -4.62 -22.58 -1.44
N ALA A 48 -5.26 -22.17 -0.36
CA ALA A 48 -5.84 -23.05 0.63
C ALA A 48 -6.93 -23.98 0.04
N LEU A 49 -7.78 -23.46 -0.86
CA LEU A 49 -8.75 -24.27 -1.58
C LEU A 49 -8.08 -25.28 -2.52
N ILE A 50 -7.01 -24.89 -3.21
CA ILE A 50 -6.21 -25.79 -4.06
C ILE A 50 -5.59 -26.91 -3.23
N ALA A 51 -5.02 -26.58 -2.06
CA ALA A 51 -4.49 -27.55 -1.11
C ALA A 51 -5.57 -28.55 -0.68
N ALA A 52 -6.73 -28.06 -0.21
CA ALA A 52 -7.85 -28.91 0.22
C ALA A 52 -8.34 -29.84 -0.90
N ALA A 53 -8.48 -29.33 -2.13
CA ALA A 53 -8.89 -30.13 -3.27
C ALA A 53 -7.84 -31.20 -3.64
N GLY A 54 -6.55 -30.86 -3.60
CA GLY A 54 -5.47 -31.79 -3.90
C GLY A 54 -5.32 -32.89 -2.84
N GLU A 55 -5.49 -32.56 -1.56
CA GLU A 55 -5.51 -33.55 -0.48
C GLU A 55 -6.72 -34.49 -0.59
N LEU A 56 -7.90 -33.96 -0.93
CA LEU A 56 -9.09 -34.77 -1.16
C LEU A 56 -8.92 -35.70 -2.36
N ALA A 57 -8.37 -35.20 -3.47
CA ALA A 57 -8.08 -36.02 -4.64
C ALA A 57 -7.02 -37.09 -4.35
N THR A 58 -6.04 -36.78 -3.48
CA THR A 58 -5.04 -37.75 -3.00
C THR A 58 -5.68 -38.84 -2.15
N TYR A 59 -6.58 -38.47 -1.23
CA TYR A 59 -7.33 -39.41 -0.41
C TYR A 59 -8.16 -40.39 -1.25
N TYR A 60 -8.82 -39.92 -2.30
CA TYR A 60 -9.56 -40.76 -3.24
C TYR A 60 -8.68 -41.51 -4.27
N GLY A 61 -7.35 -41.43 -4.16
CA GLY A 61 -6.42 -42.15 -5.03
C GLY A 61 -6.33 -41.61 -6.46
N ILE A 62 -6.78 -40.37 -6.70
CA ILE A 62 -6.81 -39.76 -8.05
C ILE A 62 -5.43 -39.25 -8.47
N THR A 63 -4.70 -38.61 -7.55
CA THR A 63 -3.42 -37.93 -7.87
C THR A 63 -2.21 -38.85 -7.83
N GLY A 64 -2.25 -39.91 -7.01
CA GLY A 64 -1.09 -40.73 -6.67
C GLY A 64 -0.03 -40.01 -5.83
N TRP A 65 -0.33 -38.83 -5.27
CA TRP A 65 0.59 -38.09 -4.42
C TRP A 65 0.67 -38.65 -3.01
N GLN A 66 1.72 -38.27 -2.27
CA GLN A 66 1.81 -38.57 -0.84
C GLN A 66 0.87 -37.63 -0.06
N PRO A 67 0.27 -38.09 1.06
CA PRO A 67 -0.50 -37.21 1.94
C PRO A 67 0.31 -35.97 2.36
N GLY A 68 -0.29 -34.78 2.28
CA GLY A 68 0.37 -33.50 2.56
C GLY A 68 1.24 -32.93 1.44
N GLU A 69 1.35 -33.60 0.28
CA GLU A 69 2.08 -33.07 -0.88
C GLU A 69 1.37 -31.86 -1.50
N ALA A 70 0.03 -31.91 -1.63
CA ALA A 70 -0.74 -30.83 -2.23
C ALA A 70 -0.69 -29.57 -1.36
N GLU A 71 -0.79 -29.74 -0.04
CA GLU A 71 -0.61 -28.66 0.92
C GLU A 71 0.78 -28.01 0.80
N ARG A 72 1.86 -28.80 0.85
CA ARG A 72 3.24 -28.29 0.73
C ARG A 72 3.48 -27.55 -0.59
N ALA A 73 2.95 -28.08 -1.70
CA ALA A 73 3.05 -27.42 -3.00
C ALA A 73 2.32 -26.07 -3.00
N ALA A 74 1.09 -26.01 -2.47
CA ALA A 74 0.34 -24.78 -2.36
C ALA A 74 1.03 -23.73 -1.47
N VAL A 75 1.61 -24.15 -0.33
CA VAL A 75 2.40 -23.27 0.55
C VAL A 75 3.61 -22.71 -0.20
N THR A 76 4.34 -23.55 -0.93
CA THR A 76 5.54 -23.14 -1.68
C THR A 76 5.19 -22.09 -2.73
N CYS A 77 4.15 -22.33 -3.52
CA CYS A 77 3.67 -21.38 -4.52
C CYS A 77 3.17 -20.07 -3.89
N PHE A 78 2.45 -20.15 -2.76
CA PHE A 78 1.97 -18.96 -2.06
C PHE A 78 3.12 -18.11 -1.49
N LYS A 79 4.15 -18.74 -0.91
CA LYS A 79 5.35 -18.03 -0.42
C LYS A 79 6.11 -17.34 -1.54
N ALA A 80 6.33 -18.03 -2.68
CA ALA A 80 6.95 -17.42 -3.85
C ALA A 80 6.14 -16.22 -4.38
N TRP A 81 4.81 -16.34 -4.37
CA TRP A 81 3.93 -15.23 -4.71
C TRP A 81 4.01 -14.08 -3.70
N LEU A 82 4.09 -14.36 -2.40
CA LEU A 82 4.28 -13.34 -1.36
C LEU A 82 5.59 -12.59 -1.53
N GLU A 83 6.69 -13.29 -1.84
CA GLU A 83 8.00 -12.68 -2.08
C GLU A 83 7.97 -11.71 -3.27
N GLN A 84 7.40 -12.14 -4.40
CA GLN A 84 7.23 -11.27 -5.57
C GLN A 84 6.29 -10.09 -5.30
N ARG A 85 5.23 -10.32 -4.54
CA ARG A 85 4.25 -9.28 -4.20
C ARG A 85 4.79 -8.26 -3.20
N GLY A 86 5.58 -8.69 -2.23
CA GLY A 86 6.35 -7.82 -1.36
C GLY A 86 7.24 -6.89 -2.18
N GLY A 87 7.74 -7.37 -3.33
CA GLY A 87 8.35 -6.57 -4.38
C GLY A 87 7.39 -5.53 -4.98
N ALA A 88 6.23 -5.94 -5.51
CA ALA A 88 5.33 -5.04 -6.24
C ALA A 88 4.77 -3.87 -5.41
N GLY A 89 4.33 -4.10 -4.16
CA GLY A 89 3.83 -3.03 -3.29
C GLY A 89 4.94 -2.08 -2.83
N ASN A 90 6.13 -2.62 -2.58
CA ASN A 90 7.31 -1.82 -2.25
C ASN A 90 7.83 -1.04 -3.47
N GLN A 91 7.73 -1.62 -4.67
CA GLN A 91 8.07 -0.97 -5.94
C GLN A 91 7.12 0.18 -6.25
N GLU A 92 5.81 0.01 -6.06
CA GLU A 92 4.84 1.10 -6.22
C GLU A 92 5.11 2.22 -5.21
N ARG A 93 5.35 1.87 -3.94
CA ARG A 93 5.73 2.84 -2.90
C ARG A 93 7.00 3.60 -3.29
N ALA A 94 8.05 2.89 -3.71
CA ALA A 94 9.31 3.48 -4.13
C ALA A 94 9.15 4.38 -5.37
N ALA A 95 8.33 3.94 -6.34
CA ALA A 95 8.03 4.73 -7.54
C ALA A 95 7.27 6.02 -7.21
N ILE A 96 6.30 5.96 -6.29
CA ILE A 96 5.59 7.15 -5.80
C ILE A 96 6.56 8.12 -5.14
N LEU A 97 7.35 7.65 -4.17
CA LEU A 97 8.32 8.50 -3.45
C LEU A 97 9.35 9.10 -4.41
N GLY A 98 9.86 8.33 -5.36
CA GLY A 98 10.78 8.81 -6.40
C GLY A 98 10.15 9.89 -7.28
N SER A 99 8.90 9.69 -7.73
CA SER A 99 8.18 10.67 -8.55
C SER A 99 7.97 12.01 -7.81
N VAL A 100 7.56 11.93 -6.53
CA VAL A 100 7.37 13.13 -5.71
C VAL A 100 8.69 13.84 -5.44
N LYS A 101 9.76 13.11 -5.13
CA LYS A 101 11.10 13.69 -4.94
C LYS A 101 11.56 14.41 -6.20
N ALA A 102 11.43 13.79 -7.38
CA ALA A 102 11.78 14.39 -8.66
C ALA A 102 11.00 15.69 -8.95
N PHE A 103 9.72 15.75 -8.59
CA PHE A 103 8.92 16.97 -8.71
C PHE A 103 9.52 18.12 -7.88
N PHE A 104 9.88 17.87 -6.61
CA PHE A 104 10.47 18.90 -5.75
C PHE A 104 11.90 19.26 -6.16
N GLU A 105 12.71 18.31 -6.64
CA GLU A 105 14.05 18.59 -7.17
C GLU A 105 14.00 19.48 -8.42
N THR A 106 13.00 19.26 -9.28
CA THR A 106 12.86 20.03 -10.54
C THR A 106 12.25 21.41 -10.32
N HIS A 107 11.41 21.58 -9.30
CA HIS A 107 10.53 22.75 -9.16
C HIS A 107 10.65 23.53 -7.85
N GLY A 108 11.38 23.01 -6.87
CA GLY A 108 11.39 23.48 -5.48
C GLY A 108 11.74 24.97 -5.30
N ASP A 109 12.66 25.50 -6.11
CA ASP A 109 13.08 26.91 -6.02
C ASP A 109 12.28 27.86 -6.92
N ALA A 110 11.83 27.40 -8.08
CA ALA A 110 11.24 28.28 -9.10
C ALA A 110 9.72 28.42 -9.01
N ARG A 111 9.02 27.41 -8.44
CA ARG A 111 7.55 27.32 -8.47
C ARG A 111 6.89 27.45 -7.10
N PHE A 112 7.66 27.70 -6.05
CA PHE A 112 7.18 27.91 -4.69
C PHE A 112 7.52 29.30 -4.19
N THR A 113 6.50 30.13 -3.97
CA THR A 113 6.69 31.48 -3.42
C THR A 113 7.05 31.40 -1.94
N ASP A 114 8.08 32.12 -1.51
CA ASP A 114 8.41 32.23 -0.09
C ASP A 114 7.31 32.99 0.67
N PHE A 115 6.91 32.52 1.86
CA PHE A 115 5.93 33.22 2.70
C PHE A 115 6.35 34.64 3.09
N SER A 116 7.65 34.90 3.13
CA SER A 116 8.23 36.21 3.42
C SER A 116 8.52 37.05 2.18
N ALA A 117 8.22 36.53 0.99
CA ALA A 117 8.50 37.23 -0.25
C ALA A 117 7.69 38.54 -0.33
N PRO A 118 8.27 39.61 -0.90
CA PRO A 118 7.53 40.84 -1.17
C PRO A 118 6.36 40.57 -2.12
N ASP A 119 5.30 41.39 -1.99
CA ASP A 119 4.03 41.32 -2.75
C ASP A 119 4.22 41.30 -4.29
N ASN A 120 5.36 41.80 -4.78
CA ASN A 120 5.73 41.82 -6.20
C ASN A 120 6.56 40.61 -6.68
N SER A 121 6.76 39.59 -5.85
CA SER A 121 7.49 38.39 -6.25
C SER A 121 6.69 37.56 -7.27
N ARG A 122 7.20 37.52 -8.51
CA ARG A 122 6.57 36.77 -9.60
C ARG A 122 7.09 35.34 -9.65
N THR A 123 6.29 34.41 -9.15
CA THR A 123 6.50 32.96 -9.33
C THR A 123 5.72 32.49 -10.57
N ILE A 124 6.43 32.09 -11.61
CA ILE A 124 5.82 31.58 -12.86
C ILE A 124 5.31 30.16 -12.61
N ASN A 125 4.09 29.85 -13.09
CA ASN A 125 3.45 28.53 -12.92
C ASN A 125 3.47 28.03 -11.47
N ARG A 126 3.14 28.92 -10.52
CA ARG A 126 3.16 28.67 -9.06
C ARG A 126 2.47 27.36 -8.71
N ALA A 127 3.23 26.42 -8.14
CA ALA A 127 2.74 25.15 -7.62
C ALA A 127 2.33 25.25 -6.15
N GLY A 128 2.83 26.26 -5.44
CA GLY A 128 2.57 26.45 -4.03
C GLY A 128 3.40 27.54 -3.38
N PHE A 129 3.57 27.38 -2.08
CA PHE A 129 4.37 28.26 -1.24
C PHE A 129 5.39 27.47 -0.42
N ARG A 130 6.44 28.13 0.05
CA ARG A 130 7.39 27.55 0.99
C ARG A 130 7.57 28.46 2.20
N LYS A 131 7.72 27.86 3.36
CA LYS A 131 7.99 28.57 4.61
C LYS A 131 9.13 27.87 5.32
N THR A 132 10.13 28.64 5.71
CA THR A 132 11.17 28.17 6.62
C THR A 132 10.79 28.58 8.04
N ASP A 133 10.63 27.61 8.93
CA ASP A 133 10.30 27.84 10.33
C ASP A 133 11.26 27.06 11.22
N ASN A 134 11.97 27.74 12.12
CA ASN A 134 13.02 27.18 12.99
C ASN A 134 14.06 26.31 12.24
N GLY A 135 14.44 26.70 11.03
CA GLY A 135 15.41 25.97 10.21
C GLY A 135 14.84 24.78 9.41
N ALA A 136 13.56 24.42 9.63
CA ALA A 136 12.87 23.40 8.85
C ALA A 136 12.07 24.04 7.72
N MET A 137 12.36 23.65 6.48
CA MET A 137 11.60 24.08 5.31
C MET A 137 10.33 23.25 5.16
N ARG A 138 9.20 23.91 4.94
CA ARG A 138 7.90 23.30 4.62
C ARG A 138 7.41 23.81 3.29
N PHE A 139 6.85 22.91 2.48
CA PHE A 139 6.18 23.26 1.24
C PHE A 139 4.67 23.12 1.38
N TYR A 140 3.93 24.03 0.78
CA TYR A 140 2.48 24.10 0.78
C TYR A 140 2.01 24.00 -0.66
N VAL A 141 1.76 22.78 -1.13
CA VAL A 141 1.37 22.50 -2.52
C VAL A 141 -0.12 22.76 -2.69
N LEU A 142 -0.48 23.51 -3.75
CA LEU A 142 -1.87 23.80 -4.08
C LEU A 142 -2.60 22.55 -4.60
N PRO A 143 -3.94 22.46 -4.45
CA PRO A 143 -4.67 21.24 -4.78
C PRO A 143 -4.54 20.77 -6.22
N GLU A 144 -4.57 21.70 -7.19
CA GLU A 144 -4.45 21.35 -8.61
C GLU A 144 -3.05 20.87 -8.97
N SER A 145 -1.99 21.52 -8.47
CA SER A 145 -0.62 21.04 -8.67
C SER A 145 -0.37 19.70 -7.98
N PHE A 146 -0.92 19.49 -6.79
CA PHE A 146 -0.83 18.19 -6.13
C PHE A 146 -1.50 17.10 -6.98
N LYS A 147 -2.73 17.33 -7.44
CA LYS A 147 -3.48 16.35 -8.23
C LYS A 147 -2.86 16.07 -9.60
N ASN A 148 -2.50 17.13 -10.33
CA ASN A 148 -2.13 17.02 -11.74
C ASN A 148 -0.64 16.76 -11.96
N GLU A 149 0.21 17.09 -10.98
CA GLU A 149 1.67 17.01 -11.12
C GLU A 149 2.28 16.05 -10.10
N VAL A 150 2.01 16.26 -8.81
CA VAL A 150 2.59 15.41 -7.74
C VAL A 150 2.01 13.99 -7.79
N CYS A 151 0.71 13.85 -8.07
CA CYS A 151 0.04 12.56 -8.23
C CYS A 151 0.02 12.07 -9.68
N ALA A 152 0.74 12.70 -10.61
CA ALA A 152 0.71 12.32 -12.01
C ALA A 152 1.10 10.84 -12.20
N GLY A 153 0.23 10.07 -12.85
CA GLY A 153 0.44 8.64 -13.10
C GLY A 153 0.08 7.70 -11.94
N PHE A 154 -0.39 8.23 -10.81
CA PHE A 154 -0.76 7.42 -9.62
C PHE A 154 -2.14 7.80 -9.06
N ASP A 155 -2.75 6.88 -8.31
CA ASP A 155 -3.97 7.19 -7.58
C ASP A 155 -3.70 8.15 -6.42
N MET A 156 -4.41 9.28 -6.39
CA MET A 156 -4.22 10.35 -5.41
C MET A 156 -4.36 9.89 -3.96
N ARG A 157 -5.30 8.97 -3.67
CA ARG A 157 -5.50 8.46 -2.31
C ARG A 157 -4.31 7.60 -1.89
N THR A 158 -3.80 6.79 -2.80
CA THR A 158 -2.63 5.94 -2.59
C THR A 158 -1.38 6.78 -2.36
N VAL A 159 -1.15 7.81 -3.18
CA VAL A 159 -0.05 8.77 -3.00
C VAL A 159 -0.12 9.46 -1.65
N ALA A 160 -1.27 10.04 -1.31
CA ALA A 160 -1.45 10.73 -0.03
C ALA A 160 -1.17 9.81 1.17
N ARG A 161 -1.65 8.56 1.13
CA ARG A 161 -1.39 7.57 2.17
C ARG A 161 0.10 7.24 2.29
N VAL A 162 0.78 6.95 1.17
CA VAL A 162 2.21 6.64 1.13
C VAL A 162 3.05 7.78 1.68
N LEU A 163 2.70 9.03 1.33
CA LEU A 163 3.42 10.21 1.80
C LEU A 163 3.22 10.47 3.30
N ILE A 164 2.02 10.22 3.84
CA ILE A 164 1.76 10.30 5.29
C ILE A 164 2.54 9.21 6.02
N GLU A 165 2.50 7.96 5.53
CA GLU A 165 3.25 6.83 6.10
C GLU A 165 4.77 7.06 6.06
N ALA A 166 5.27 7.79 5.06
CA ALA A 166 6.68 8.18 4.96
C ALA A 166 7.04 9.43 5.77
N GLY A 167 6.07 10.11 6.38
CA GLY A 167 6.28 11.38 7.10
C GLY A 167 6.58 12.58 6.20
N TRP A 168 6.40 12.44 4.89
CA TRP A 168 6.64 13.51 3.91
C TRP A 168 5.45 14.48 3.85
N LEU A 169 4.24 14.03 4.19
CA LEU A 169 3.02 14.84 4.18
C LEU A 169 2.43 14.94 5.60
N GLU A 170 2.22 16.16 6.09
CA GLU A 170 1.55 16.43 7.37
C GLU A 170 0.02 16.41 7.19
N PRO A 171 -0.71 15.46 7.84
CA PRO A 171 -2.17 15.45 7.82
C PRO A 171 -2.75 16.56 8.71
N ASP A 172 -4.04 16.86 8.52
CA ASP A 172 -4.79 17.74 9.42
C ASP A 172 -5.12 17.06 10.77
N SER A 173 -5.73 17.82 11.68
CA SER A 173 -6.13 17.30 13.00
C SER A 173 -7.16 16.16 12.93
N GLU A 174 -7.83 15.98 11.79
CA GLU A 174 -8.79 14.90 11.54
C GLU A 174 -8.17 13.74 10.73
N GLY A 175 -6.86 13.78 10.47
CA GLY A 175 -6.14 12.77 9.69
C GLY A 175 -6.30 12.89 8.17
N LYS A 176 -6.88 13.98 7.65
CA LYS A 176 -7.01 14.21 6.21
C LYS A 176 -5.71 14.72 5.64
N SER A 177 -5.40 14.30 4.40
CA SER A 177 -4.16 14.68 3.71
C SER A 177 -4.08 16.16 3.31
N SER A 178 -5.21 16.88 3.27
CA SER A 178 -5.25 18.32 2.96
C SER A 178 -5.56 19.12 4.21
N VAL A 179 -4.80 20.19 4.44
CA VAL A 179 -4.93 21.10 5.58
C VAL A 179 -5.43 22.46 5.11
N ARG A 180 -6.11 23.20 5.99
CA ARG A 180 -6.49 24.60 5.72
C ARG A 180 -5.41 25.51 6.29
N GLU A 181 -4.81 26.32 5.43
CA GLU A 181 -3.80 27.29 5.83
C GLU A 181 -4.09 28.66 5.24
N CYS A 182 -3.63 29.70 5.94
CA CYS A 182 -3.70 31.07 5.43
C CYS A 182 -2.45 31.31 4.57
N LEU A 183 -2.59 31.12 3.27
CA LEU A 183 -1.50 31.32 2.31
C LEU A 183 -1.39 32.80 1.94
N PRO A 184 -0.17 33.32 1.69
CA PRO A 184 0.02 34.67 1.13
C PRO A 184 -0.77 34.85 -0.16
N ASP A 185 -1.26 36.07 -0.42
CA ASP A 185 -2.02 36.51 -1.60
C ASP A 185 -3.38 35.84 -1.85
N ILE A 186 -3.60 34.63 -1.33
CA ILE A 186 -4.76 33.78 -1.64
C ILE A 186 -5.65 33.59 -0.41
N GLY A 187 -5.12 33.83 0.80
CA GLY A 187 -5.85 33.68 2.05
C GLY A 187 -6.09 32.22 2.44
N ARG A 188 -7.17 31.96 3.19
CA ARG A 188 -7.49 30.63 3.73
C ARG A 188 -7.86 29.64 2.62
N THR A 189 -6.93 28.75 2.29
CA THR A 189 -7.05 27.77 1.21
C THR A 189 -6.64 26.38 1.67
N ARG A 190 -7.20 25.33 1.06
CA ARG A 190 -6.74 23.96 1.28
C ARG A 190 -5.43 23.73 0.54
N CYS A 191 -4.44 23.13 1.20
CA CYS A 191 -3.16 22.77 0.60
C CYS A 191 -2.62 21.46 1.21
N TYR A 192 -1.55 20.95 0.60
CA TYR A 192 -0.83 19.76 1.05
C TYR A 192 0.51 20.21 1.65
N LYS A 193 0.72 19.93 2.94
CA LYS A 193 1.92 20.33 3.68
C LYS A 193 2.99 19.26 3.59
N PHE A 194 4.08 19.58 2.94
CA PHE A 194 5.25 18.71 2.86
C PHE A 194 6.33 19.12 3.84
N THR A 195 6.96 18.13 4.46
CA THR A 195 8.06 18.29 5.41
C THR A 195 9.41 18.20 4.71
N SER A 196 10.48 18.64 5.39
CA SER A 196 11.85 18.43 4.93
C SER A 196 12.30 16.96 4.98
N ALA A 197 11.54 16.07 5.62
CA ALA A 197 11.88 14.65 5.75
C ALA A 197 12.00 13.93 4.39
N MET A 198 11.46 14.52 3.31
CA MET A 198 11.65 14.00 1.95
C MET A 198 13.10 14.09 1.44
N TRP A 199 13.94 14.91 2.06
CA TRP A 199 15.35 15.05 1.73
C TRP A 199 16.27 14.12 2.54
N ASP A 200 15.80 13.67 3.70
CA ASP A 200 16.56 12.82 4.63
C ASP A 200 16.41 11.31 4.33
N ALA A 201 15.59 10.97 3.33
CA ALA A 201 15.20 9.61 2.95
C ALA A 201 15.88 9.10 1.66
#